data_AF-A0A7V8IZC1-F1
#
_entry.id   AF-A0A7V8IZC1-F1
#
_cell.length_a   1.000
_cell.length_b   1.000
_cell.length_c   1.000
_cell.angle_alpha   90.00
_cell.angle_beta   90.00
_cell.angle_gamma   90.00
#
_symmetry.space_group_name_H-M   'P 1'
#
loop_
_entity.id
_entity.type
_entity.pdbx_description
1 polymer ?
#
loop_
_entity_poly.entity_id
_entity_poly.type
_entity_poly.pdbx_seq_one_letter_code
_entity_poly.pdbx_strand_id
1 'polypeptide(L)'
;MMLCGLRWDTAEIAWDTYNPHPDYATLDPEFIFTGSGSGAKAAFNANELTTAGLQEIVSIFPGCVEPRGTPGVNYIPLLSTGKNSGVLRFDEIMERNFMGSRMKPDRRHVPGGRELTLAARCSGMVNVIFVADVDFISQAFFNIRRENRETLELDNVTFFLNCVDQLSGDESFIELRKRRRKHRTLERLESKERVFDEQRLKDVKEASDAAEKKLKDANDRLKEAVAEIDKRTDLDDETKRQMMDMKRRAEQTRVDEESKRIQDEKGRAIEKGRAWANSEIKKIQDRIRWMSTLLPPIPPLLIGLVVFFVRAARERGMARGDRWVGGK
;
A
#
# COMPACT_ATOMS: atom_id res chain seq x y z
N MET A 1 13.61 0.99 -26.38
CA MET A 1 12.81 -0.03 -25.65
C MET A 1 12.19 -1.13 -26.53
N MET A 2 12.23 -1.05 -27.87
CA MET A 2 11.72 -2.11 -28.76
C MET A 2 12.47 -3.45 -28.68
N LEU A 3 13.73 -3.47 -28.23
CA LEU A 3 14.59 -4.67 -28.26
C LEU A 3 14.36 -5.64 -27.09
N CYS A 4 13.77 -5.21 -25.97
CA CYS A 4 13.70 -6.03 -24.76
C CYS A 4 12.33 -6.68 -24.52
N GLY A 5 11.39 -6.57 -25.48
CA GLY A 5 10.08 -7.23 -25.38
C GLY A 5 9.16 -6.75 -24.26
N LEU A 6 9.41 -5.56 -23.71
CA LEU A 6 8.70 -4.96 -22.58
C LEU A 6 8.03 -3.63 -22.97
N ARG A 7 6.92 -3.32 -22.30
CA ARG A 7 6.18 -2.05 -22.38
C ARG A 7 6.32 -1.34 -21.04
N TRP A 8 6.71 -0.06 -21.10
CA TRP A 8 6.75 0.85 -19.96
C TRP A 8 6.17 2.18 -20.43
N ASP A 9 5.15 2.69 -19.74
CA ASP A 9 4.67 4.06 -19.93
C ASP A 9 5.36 4.95 -18.89
N THR A 10 6.17 5.90 -19.36
CA THR A 10 6.94 6.81 -18.49
C THR A 10 6.05 7.84 -17.79
N ALA A 11 4.80 7.99 -18.22
CA ALA A 11 3.83 8.87 -17.56
C ALA A 11 3.05 8.16 -16.45
N GLU A 12 3.14 6.82 -16.34
CA GLU A 12 2.42 6.04 -15.33
C GLU A 12 3.31 5.81 -14.10
N ILE A 13 2.74 6.11 -12.93
CA ILE A 13 3.30 5.89 -11.61
C ILE A 13 2.40 4.89 -10.89
N ALA A 14 2.97 3.76 -10.48
CA ALA A 14 2.30 2.74 -9.71
C ALA A 14 2.14 3.17 -8.24
N TRP A 15 1.12 2.62 -7.60
CA TRP A 15 0.87 2.76 -6.17
C TRP A 15 0.25 1.47 -5.62
N ASP A 16 0.43 1.21 -4.33
CA ASP A 16 -0.14 0.07 -3.61
C ASP A 16 -0.56 0.52 -2.21
N THR A 17 -1.65 -0.03 -1.66
CA THR A 17 -2.04 0.25 -0.27
C THR A 17 -1.27 -0.56 0.75
N TYR A 18 -0.59 -1.64 0.34
CA TYR A 18 0.13 -2.50 1.28
C TYR A 18 1.32 -1.77 1.91
N ASN A 19 1.29 -1.66 3.23
CA ASN A 19 2.40 -1.17 4.05
C ASN A 19 2.48 -1.99 5.35
N PRO A 20 3.50 -2.83 5.54
CA PRO A 20 3.65 -3.66 6.75
C PRO A 20 4.15 -2.87 7.97
N HIS A 21 4.43 -1.57 7.82
CA HIS A 21 5.03 -0.74 8.86
C HIS A 21 4.09 0.37 9.35
N PRO A 22 3.47 0.18 10.53
CA PRO A 22 2.58 1.19 11.12
C PRO A 22 3.25 2.55 11.36
N ASP A 23 4.55 2.55 11.66
CA ASP A 23 5.33 3.79 11.88
C ASP A 23 5.47 4.64 10.61
N TYR A 24 5.25 4.03 9.44
CA TYR A 24 5.30 4.68 8.13
C TYR A 24 3.92 4.80 7.47
N ALA A 25 2.82 4.70 8.24
CA ALA A 25 1.45 4.76 7.72
C ALA A 25 1.07 6.12 7.09
N THR A 26 1.88 7.17 7.30
CA THR A 26 1.68 8.49 6.70
C THR A 26 2.34 8.63 5.33
N LEU A 27 3.13 7.65 4.90
CA LEU A 27 3.69 7.64 3.56
C LEU A 27 2.58 7.56 2.51
N ASP A 28 2.84 8.20 1.39
CA ASP A 28 1.97 8.15 0.24
C ASP A 28 1.90 6.71 -0.34
N PRO A 29 0.77 6.28 -0.91
CA PRO A 29 0.64 4.94 -1.53
C PRO A 29 1.62 4.66 -2.67
N GLU A 30 2.25 5.69 -3.23
CA GLU A 30 3.32 5.59 -4.22
C GLU A 30 4.67 5.13 -3.61
N PHE A 31 4.79 5.07 -2.27
CA PHE A 31 5.85 4.35 -1.58
C PHE A 31 5.44 2.88 -1.45
N ILE A 32 5.77 2.09 -2.46
CA ILE A 32 5.30 0.71 -2.56
C ILE A 32 6.23 -0.22 -1.80
N PHE A 33 5.71 -0.85 -0.75
CA PHE A 33 6.36 -1.98 -0.09
C PHE A 33 6.00 -3.26 -0.84
N THR A 34 7.00 -3.98 -1.34
CA THR A 34 6.86 -5.33 -1.92
C THR A 34 7.22 -6.33 -0.84
N GLY A 35 6.29 -7.19 -0.47
CA GLY A 35 6.45 -8.18 0.60
C GLY A 35 5.43 -9.30 0.50
N SER A 36 5.65 -10.40 1.22
CA SER A 36 4.73 -11.56 1.21
C SER A 36 3.31 -11.24 1.72
N GLY A 37 3.17 -10.20 2.55
CA GLY A 37 1.86 -9.75 3.08
C GLY A 37 1.02 -8.96 2.08
N SER A 38 1.58 -8.50 0.96
CA SER A 38 0.91 -7.68 -0.07
C SER A 38 -0.32 -8.34 -0.70
N GLY A 39 -0.44 -9.66 -0.59
CA GLY A 39 -1.49 -10.44 -1.25
C GLY A 39 -1.24 -10.68 -2.75
N ALA A 40 -0.06 -10.32 -3.26
CA ALA A 40 0.41 -10.77 -4.56
C ALA A 40 0.59 -12.30 -4.56
N LYS A 41 0.31 -12.96 -5.68
CA LYS A 41 0.59 -14.41 -5.86
C LYS A 41 2.08 -14.70 -5.70
N ALA A 42 2.92 -13.82 -6.24
CA ALA A 42 4.37 -13.87 -6.13
C ALA A 42 4.92 -12.44 -6.07
N ALA A 43 4.93 -11.84 -4.87
CA ALA A 43 5.55 -10.53 -4.64
C ALA A 43 7.03 -10.54 -5.05
N PHE A 44 7.72 -11.64 -4.72
CA PHE A 44 9.04 -11.99 -5.22
C PHE A 44 8.96 -13.31 -5.97
N ASN A 45 9.59 -13.39 -7.14
CA ASN A 45 9.67 -14.64 -7.87
C ASN A 45 10.66 -15.62 -7.20
N ALA A 46 10.14 -16.66 -6.56
CA ALA A 46 10.95 -17.63 -5.82
C ALA A 46 11.82 -18.53 -6.72
N ASN A 47 11.51 -18.62 -8.01
CA ASN A 47 12.24 -19.42 -8.98
C ASN A 47 13.42 -18.66 -9.62
N GLU A 48 13.49 -17.34 -9.43
CA GLU A 48 14.57 -16.50 -9.95
C GLU A 48 15.57 -16.18 -8.85
N LEU A 49 16.85 -16.39 -9.15
CA LEU A 49 17.94 -16.17 -8.19
C LEU A 49 18.01 -14.71 -7.72
N THR A 50 17.70 -13.75 -8.59
CA THR A 50 17.60 -12.32 -8.23
C THR A 50 16.69 -12.04 -7.04
N THR A 51 15.57 -12.76 -6.94
CA THR A 51 14.48 -12.45 -6.00
C THR A 51 14.21 -13.53 -4.97
N ALA A 52 14.78 -14.72 -5.15
CA ALA A 52 14.62 -15.82 -4.22
C ALA A 52 15.22 -15.49 -2.84
N GLY A 53 14.39 -15.51 -1.81
CA GLY A 53 14.80 -15.27 -0.42
C GLY A 53 14.79 -13.81 0.01
N LEU A 54 14.43 -12.89 -0.88
CA LEU A 54 14.11 -11.51 -0.49
C LEU A 54 12.83 -11.47 0.34
N GLN A 55 12.74 -10.50 1.23
CA GLN A 55 11.65 -10.41 2.20
C GLN A 55 10.86 -9.13 2.06
N GLU A 56 11.54 -8.01 1.88
CA GLU A 56 10.88 -6.72 1.75
C GLU A 56 11.71 -5.72 0.94
N ILE A 57 11.08 -5.07 -0.03
CA ILE A 57 11.67 -4.01 -0.84
C ILE A 57 10.73 -2.83 -0.85
N VAL A 58 11.26 -1.62 -0.86
CA VAL A 58 10.44 -0.41 -1.07
C VAL A 58 10.83 0.26 -2.38
N SER A 59 9.86 0.69 -3.15
CA SER A 59 10.06 1.49 -4.37
C SER A 59 9.34 2.82 -4.22
N ILE A 60 9.94 3.90 -4.71
CA ILE A 60 9.48 5.27 -4.47
C ILE A 60 8.98 5.86 -5.78
N PHE A 61 7.66 6.08 -5.88
CA PHE A 61 7.01 6.50 -7.13
C PHE A 61 7.44 5.66 -8.35
N PRO A 62 7.45 4.31 -8.26
CA PRO A 62 7.89 3.48 -9.36
C PRO A 62 6.87 3.52 -10.50
N GLY A 63 7.31 3.26 -11.73
CA GLY A 63 6.43 2.86 -12.81
C GLY A 63 6.08 1.37 -12.76
N CYS A 64 5.38 0.90 -13.78
CA CYS A 64 5.14 -0.53 -13.98
C CYS A 64 5.53 -0.99 -15.38
N VAL A 65 5.96 -2.24 -15.50
CA VAL A 65 6.30 -2.88 -16.77
C VAL A 65 5.35 -4.01 -17.10
N GLU A 66 5.11 -4.18 -18.39
CA GLU A 66 4.26 -5.23 -18.93
C GLU A 66 4.94 -5.95 -20.09
N PRO A 67 4.64 -7.24 -20.31
CA PRO A 67 5.13 -7.94 -21.48
C PRO A 67 4.53 -7.34 -22.75
N ARG A 68 5.35 -7.12 -23.77
CA ARG A 68 4.89 -6.72 -25.11
C ARG A 68 4.49 -7.91 -25.98
N GLY A 69 4.83 -9.14 -25.57
CA GLY A 69 4.59 -10.37 -26.35
C GLY A 69 5.52 -10.51 -27.56
N THR A 70 6.74 -9.99 -27.48
CA THR A 70 7.71 -10.08 -28.58
C THR A 70 8.21 -11.52 -28.76
N PRO A 71 8.11 -12.12 -29.97
CA PRO A 71 8.58 -13.48 -30.21
C PRO A 71 10.06 -13.66 -29.85
N GLY A 72 10.39 -14.78 -29.19
CA GLY A 72 11.76 -15.10 -28.78
C GLY A 72 12.27 -14.36 -27.54
N VAL A 73 11.44 -13.54 -26.89
CA VAL A 73 11.76 -12.92 -25.60
C VAL A 73 10.94 -13.58 -24.50
N ASN A 74 11.62 -14.14 -23.50
CA ASN A 74 10.99 -14.64 -22.28
C ASN A 74 10.89 -13.50 -21.25
N TYR A 75 9.67 -13.14 -20.89
CA TYR A 75 9.36 -12.13 -19.86
C TYR A 75 9.10 -12.81 -18.53
N ILE A 76 9.84 -12.41 -17.50
CA ILE A 76 9.77 -13.00 -16.16
C ILE A 76 9.58 -11.86 -15.15
N PRO A 77 8.41 -11.74 -14.51
CA PRO A 77 8.21 -10.76 -13.44
C PRO A 77 9.10 -11.14 -12.24
N LEU A 78 9.73 -10.13 -11.65
CA LEU A 78 10.62 -10.27 -10.50
C LEU A 78 9.96 -9.71 -9.24
N LEU A 79 9.48 -8.47 -9.32
CA LEU A 79 8.83 -7.73 -8.24
C LEU A 79 7.39 -7.39 -8.64
N SER A 80 6.42 -7.80 -7.83
CA SER A 80 4.99 -7.57 -8.10
C SER A 80 4.25 -6.98 -6.90
N THR A 81 3.32 -6.07 -7.18
CA THR A 81 2.41 -5.47 -6.21
C THR A 81 1.24 -6.40 -5.88
N GLY A 82 0.48 -6.06 -4.83
CA GLY A 82 -0.80 -6.69 -4.54
C GLY A 82 -1.91 -6.30 -5.53
N LYS A 83 -3.11 -6.84 -5.35
CA LYS A 83 -4.28 -6.49 -6.19
C LYS A 83 -4.92 -5.14 -5.84
N ASN A 84 -4.63 -4.63 -4.63
CA ASN A 84 -5.05 -3.32 -4.16
C ASN A 84 -4.08 -2.23 -4.62
N SER A 85 -3.58 -2.38 -5.84
CA SER A 85 -2.65 -1.47 -6.49
C SER A 85 -3.26 -0.90 -7.76
N GLY A 86 -2.68 0.17 -8.26
CA GLY A 86 -3.11 0.83 -9.48
C GLY A 86 -2.02 1.72 -10.05
N VAL A 87 -2.37 2.45 -11.10
CA VAL A 87 -1.50 3.44 -11.72
C VAL A 87 -2.20 4.80 -11.67
N LEU A 88 -1.40 5.84 -11.52
CA LEU A 88 -1.78 7.23 -11.72
C LEU A 88 -0.87 7.83 -12.77
N ARG A 89 -1.39 8.75 -13.56
CA ARG A 89 -0.56 9.50 -14.50
C ARG A 89 0.13 10.66 -13.78
N PHE A 90 1.28 11.07 -14.31
CA PHE A 90 2.06 12.17 -13.75
C PHE A 90 1.25 13.47 -13.60
N ASP A 91 0.37 13.78 -14.55
CA ASP A 91 -0.53 14.94 -14.53
C ASP A 91 -1.68 14.81 -13.51
N GLU A 92 -1.97 13.61 -13.03
CA GLU A 92 -2.91 13.39 -11.93
C GLU A 92 -2.26 13.56 -10.56
N ILE A 93 -0.93 13.38 -10.49
CA ILE A 93 -0.13 13.53 -9.28
C ILE A 93 0.35 14.97 -9.11
N MET A 94 0.79 15.62 -10.18
CA MET A 94 1.37 16.95 -10.14
C MET A 94 0.38 17.99 -10.65
N GLU A 95 0.11 19.02 -9.84
CA GLU A 95 -0.65 20.19 -10.25
C GLU A 95 0.27 21.40 -10.44
N ARG A 96 0.06 22.14 -11.53
CA ARG A 96 0.81 23.36 -11.83
C ARG A 96 0.01 24.58 -11.40
N ASN A 97 0.58 25.42 -10.55
CA ASN A 97 0.01 26.68 -10.11
C ASN A 97 0.97 27.85 -10.41
N PHE A 98 0.55 29.07 -10.09
CA PHE A 98 1.36 30.28 -10.34
C PHE A 98 2.71 30.28 -9.58
N MET A 99 2.82 29.55 -8.46
CA MET A 99 4.05 29.41 -7.67
C MET A 99 4.93 28.22 -8.08
N GLY A 100 4.52 27.43 -9.08
CA GLY A 100 5.27 26.27 -9.57
C GLY A 100 4.45 24.99 -9.65
N SER A 101 5.12 23.85 -9.71
CA SER A 101 4.47 22.54 -9.66
C SER A 101 4.47 22.02 -8.22
N ARG A 102 3.34 21.50 -7.75
CA ARG A 102 3.23 20.82 -6.46
C ARG A 102 2.48 19.51 -6.59
N MET A 103 2.67 18.59 -5.65
CA MET A 103 1.88 17.37 -5.59
C MET A 103 0.44 17.68 -5.16
N LYS A 104 -0.51 16.99 -5.79
CA LYS A 104 -1.93 17.06 -5.45
C LYS A 104 -2.19 16.24 -4.17
N PRO A 105 -2.76 16.85 -3.11
CA PRO A 105 -2.97 16.14 -1.84
C PRO A 105 -4.11 15.12 -1.90
N ASP A 106 -5.18 15.40 -2.64
CA ASP A 106 -6.36 14.50 -2.78
C ASP A 106 -6.33 13.80 -4.14
N ARG A 107 -5.41 12.83 -4.27
CA ARG A 107 -5.31 11.93 -5.41
C ARG A 107 -6.32 10.80 -5.30
N ARG A 108 -6.90 10.40 -6.43
CA ARG A 108 -7.91 9.34 -6.48
C ARG A 108 -7.24 8.01 -6.80
N HIS A 109 -6.95 7.22 -5.77
CA HIS A 109 -6.39 5.87 -5.93
C HIS A 109 -7.53 4.85 -6.15
N VAL A 110 -7.77 4.47 -7.42
CA VAL A 110 -8.72 3.40 -7.78
C VAL A 110 -7.98 2.12 -8.14
N PRO A 111 -8.14 1.02 -7.39
CA PRO A 111 -7.38 -0.19 -7.63
C PRO A 111 -7.73 -0.77 -9.01
N GLY A 112 -6.70 -1.19 -9.75
CA GLY A 112 -6.85 -1.84 -11.05
C GLY A 112 -7.29 -3.30 -10.95
N GLY A 113 -7.30 -3.89 -9.75
CA GLY A 113 -7.71 -5.27 -9.49
C GLY A 113 -6.74 -6.33 -10.03
N ARG A 114 -5.54 -5.91 -10.44
CA ARG A 114 -4.47 -6.74 -10.99
C ARG A 114 -3.17 -6.45 -10.26
N GLU A 115 -2.27 -7.43 -10.28
CA GLU A 115 -0.89 -7.23 -9.82
C GLU A 115 -0.14 -6.41 -10.88
N LEU A 116 0.66 -5.45 -10.45
CA LEU A 116 1.55 -4.66 -11.30
C LEU A 116 2.97 -5.18 -11.12
N THR A 117 3.72 -5.29 -12.21
CA THR A 117 5.13 -5.67 -12.15
C THR A 117 6.00 -4.43 -12.08
N LEU A 118 6.77 -4.27 -11.01
CA LEU A 118 7.68 -3.13 -10.80
C LEU A 118 9.07 -3.42 -11.41
N ALA A 119 9.47 -4.69 -11.45
CA ALA A 119 10.70 -5.12 -12.09
C ALA A 119 10.53 -6.47 -12.79
N ALA A 120 11.18 -6.62 -13.94
CA ALA A 120 11.10 -7.83 -14.76
C ALA A 120 12.45 -8.17 -15.40
N ARG A 121 12.72 -9.45 -15.54
CA ARG A 121 13.82 -9.98 -16.36
C ARG A 121 13.27 -10.33 -17.73
N CYS A 122 13.96 -9.85 -18.76
CA CYS A 122 13.72 -10.23 -20.14
C CYS A 122 14.94 -10.98 -20.66
N SER A 123 14.75 -12.21 -21.09
CA SER A 123 15.81 -13.05 -21.65
C SER A 123 15.49 -13.37 -23.11
N GLY A 124 16.44 -13.07 -23.99
CA GLY A 124 16.32 -13.26 -25.43
C GLY A 124 17.70 -13.13 -26.06
N MET A 125 17.83 -12.28 -27.10
CA MET A 125 19.14 -11.93 -27.65
C MET A 125 20.06 -11.24 -26.63
N VAL A 126 19.47 -10.51 -25.68
CA VAL A 126 20.17 -9.85 -24.59
C VAL A 126 19.42 -10.16 -23.29
N ASN A 127 20.16 -10.36 -22.21
CA ASN A 127 19.59 -10.47 -20.87
C ASN A 127 19.49 -9.08 -20.25
N VAL A 128 18.27 -8.68 -19.89
CA VAL A 128 17.99 -7.37 -19.30
C VAL A 128 17.16 -7.57 -18.05
N ILE A 129 17.57 -6.93 -16.96
CA ILE A 129 16.72 -6.73 -15.79
C ILE A 129 16.30 -5.27 -15.81
N PHE A 130 14.98 -5.04 -15.88
CA PHE A 130 14.41 -3.71 -15.88
C PHE A 130 13.75 -3.46 -14.53
N VAL A 131 14.10 -2.34 -13.89
CA VAL A 131 13.51 -1.85 -12.64
C VAL A 131 12.89 -0.49 -12.95
N ALA A 132 11.59 -0.36 -12.73
CA ALA A 132 10.84 0.87 -13.07
C ALA A 132 10.95 1.94 -11.97
N ASP A 133 12.11 2.10 -11.35
CA ASP A 133 12.34 3.08 -10.28
C ASP A 133 13.79 3.58 -10.37
N VAL A 134 13.95 4.89 -10.50
CA VAL A 134 15.26 5.55 -10.62
C VAL A 134 15.93 5.70 -9.25
N ASP A 135 15.13 5.92 -8.21
CA ASP A 135 15.60 6.15 -6.85
C ASP A 135 15.74 4.85 -6.05
N PHE A 136 15.45 3.71 -6.69
CA PHE A 136 15.53 2.35 -6.14
C PHE A 136 16.85 2.06 -5.38
N ILE A 137 17.93 2.70 -5.83
CA ILE A 137 19.25 2.67 -5.18
C ILE A 137 19.76 4.10 -5.02
N SER A 138 19.49 4.64 -3.84
CA SER A 138 19.94 5.97 -3.46
C SER A 138 20.74 5.90 -2.17
N GLN A 139 21.46 6.98 -1.87
CA GLN A 139 22.20 7.13 -0.61
C GLN A 139 21.30 6.90 0.62
N ALA A 140 20.00 7.21 0.52
CA ALA A 140 19.03 6.97 1.59
C ALA A 140 18.93 5.49 1.95
N PHE A 141 18.84 4.59 0.98
CA PHE A 141 18.76 3.14 1.24
C PHE A 141 20.04 2.57 1.85
N PHE A 142 21.21 3.09 1.46
CA PHE A 142 22.47 2.74 2.11
C PHE A 142 22.52 3.21 3.57
N ASN A 143 22.02 4.42 3.85
CA ASN A 143 21.96 4.95 5.21
C ASN A 143 21.02 4.13 6.10
N ILE A 144 19.82 3.79 5.60
CA ILE A 144 18.85 2.93 6.32
C ILE A 144 19.49 1.58 6.66
N ARG A 145 20.16 0.94 5.68
CA ARG A 145 20.85 -0.33 5.90
C ARG A 145 21.98 -0.22 6.92
N ARG A 146 22.73 0.89 6.92
CA ARG A 146 23.83 1.14 7.87
C ARG A 146 23.32 1.39 9.29
N GLU A 147 22.18 2.06 9.44
CA GLU A 147 21.55 2.27 10.74
C GLU A 147 21.06 0.96 11.37
N ASN A 148 20.83 -0.09 10.57
CA ASN A 148 20.49 -1.45 10.99
C ASN A 148 19.42 -1.47 12.09
N ARG A 149 18.33 -0.73 11.86
CA ARG A 149 17.18 -0.76 12.76
C ARG A 149 16.50 -2.12 12.61
N GLU A 150 16.34 -2.84 13.71
CA GLU A 150 15.70 -4.18 13.72
C GLU A 150 14.29 -4.18 13.10
N THR A 151 13.65 -3.01 13.01
CA THR A 151 12.28 -2.83 12.52
C THR A 151 12.17 -2.55 11.02
N LEU A 152 13.26 -2.20 10.31
CA LEU A 152 13.21 -1.84 8.88
C LEU A 152 14.44 -2.39 8.13
N GLU A 153 14.40 -3.67 7.81
CA GLU A 153 15.42 -4.35 7.00
C GLU A 153 14.99 -4.44 5.52
N LEU A 154 15.40 -3.46 4.70
CA LEU A 154 15.07 -3.42 3.27
C LEU A 154 16.10 -4.16 2.41
N ASP A 155 15.59 -4.86 1.40
CA ASP A 155 16.36 -5.69 0.48
C ASP A 155 16.71 -5.04 -0.86
N ASN A 156 16.46 -3.74 -1.04
CA ASN A 156 16.80 -2.99 -2.26
C ASN A 156 18.25 -3.24 -2.71
N VAL A 157 19.21 -3.08 -1.80
CA VAL A 157 20.64 -3.30 -2.08
C VAL A 157 20.93 -4.78 -2.35
N THR A 158 20.30 -5.69 -1.61
CA THR A 158 20.46 -7.14 -1.81
C THR A 158 20.01 -7.56 -3.21
N PHE A 159 18.82 -7.09 -3.63
CA PHE A 159 18.27 -7.36 -4.95
C PHE A 159 19.16 -6.81 -6.06
N PHE A 160 19.67 -5.58 -5.90
CA PHE A 160 20.60 -5.02 -6.88
C PHE A 160 21.85 -5.87 -7.05
N LEU A 161 22.48 -6.26 -5.94
CA LEU A 161 23.67 -7.13 -5.99
C LEU A 161 23.34 -8.45 -6.68
N ASN A 162 22.18 -9.06 -6.38
CA ASN A 162 21.77 -10.28 -7.06
C ASN A 162 21.52 -10.06 -8.57
N CYS A 163 21.05 -8.87 -8.98
CA CYS A 163 20.91 -8.52 -10.39
C CYS A 163 22.27 -8.42 -11.10
N VAL A 164 23.25 -7.77 -10.47
CA VAL A 164 24.62 -7.66 -11.00
C VAL A 164 25.27 -9.04 -11.11
N ASP A 165 25.15 -9.85 -10.07
CA ASP A 165 25.66 -11.22 -10.00
C ASP A 165 25.02 -12.08 -11.11
N GLN A 166 23.70 -12.05 -11.27
CA GLN A 166 23.00 -12.82 -12.31
C GLN A 166 23.29 -12.33 -13.74
N LEU A 167 23.48 -11.02 -13.96
CA LEU A 167 23.84 -10.48 -15.28
C LEU A 167 25.32 -10.69 -15.63
N SER A 168 26.19 -10.79 -14.63
CA SER A 168 27.62 -11.12 -14.82
C SER A 168 27.89 -12.62 -14.92
N GLY A 169 26.93 -13.45 -14.50
CA GLY A 169 27.04 -14.92 -14.54
C GLY A 169 27.73 -15.52 -13.32
N ASP A 170 27.96 -14.77 -12.24
CA ASP A 170 28.51 -15.25 -10.97
C ASP A 170 27.41 -15.42 -9.93
N GLU A 171 26.84 -16.63 -9.83
CA GLU A 171 25.71 -16.92 -8.94
C GLU A 171 26.15 -17.32 -7.51
N SER A 172 27.46 -17.45 -7.28
CA SER A 172 28.04 -18.02 -6.06
C SER A 172 27.64 -17.27 -4.78
N PHE A 173 27.50 -15.95 -4.87
CA PHE A 173 27.17 -15.10 -3.73
C PHE A 173 25.67 -15.06 -3.40
N ILE A 174 24.81 -15.40 -4.36
CA ILE A 174 23.35 -15.32 -4.19
C ILE A 174 22.88 -16.37 -3.17
N GLU A 175 23.40 -17.59 -3.23
CA GLU A 175 23.02 -18.66 -2.29
C GLU A 175 23.38 -18.33 -0.83
N LEU A 176 24.52 -17.67 -0.62
CA LEU A 176 24.96 -17.27 0.71
C LEU A 176 24.03 -16.21 1.32
N ARG A 177 23.55 -15.24 0.53
CA ARG A 177 22.65 -14.17 1.00
C ARG A 177 21.26 -14.67 1.41
N LYS A 178 20.83 -15.83 0.91
CA LYS A 178 19.54 -16.46 1.29
C LYS A 178 19.51 -16.93 2.75
N ARG A 179 20.68 -17.18 3.38
CA ARG A 179 20.78 -17.68 4.75
C ARG A 179 20.66 -16.53 5.77
N ARG A 180 19.48 -15.94 5.89
CA ARG A 180 19.17 -14.90 6.88
C ARG A 180 17.96 -15.23 7.73
N ARG A 181 17.78 -14.49 8.82
CA ARG A 181 16.56 -14.57 9.63
C ARG A 181 15.36 -14.13 8.78
N LYS A 182 14.26 -14.88 8.86
CA LYS A 182 12.99 -14.49 8.26
C LYS A 182 12.30 -13.48 9.18
N HIS A 183 12.07 -12.29 8.67
CA HIS A 183 11.21 -11.27 9.24
C HIS A 183 9.78 -11.83 9.22
N ARG A 184 9.25 -12.11 10.41
CA ARG A 184 7.92 -12.69 10.55
C ARG A 184 6.97 -11.59 10.97
N THR A 185 6.24 -11.04 10.01
CA THR A 185 5.16 -10.11 10.31
C THR A 185 3.96 -10.85 10.90
N LEU A 186 3.04 -10.10 11.49
CA LEU A 186 1.80 -10.66 12.01
C LEU A 186 0.86 -10.96 10.81
N GLU A 187 1.10 -12.06 10.09
CA GLU A 187 0.33 -12.45 8.88
C GLU A 187 -1.20 -12.38 9.09
N ARG A 188 -1.67 -12.75 10.28
CA ARG A 188 -3.08 -12.68 10.64
C ARG A 188 -3.59 -11.24 10.81
N LEU A 189 -2.75 -10.32 11.28
CA LEU A 189 -3.07 -8.90 11.35
C LEU A 189 -3.08 -8.28 9.94
N GLU A 190 -2.03 -8.53 9.15
CA GLU A 190 -1.94 -8.05 7.76
C GLU A 190 -3.13 -8.50 6.91
N SER A 191 -3.53 -9.77 7.03
CA SER A 191 -4.70 -10.28 6.29
C SER A 191 -6.02 -9.62 6.71
N LYS A 192 -6.12 -9.11 7.95
CA LYS A 192 -7.27 -8.34 8.42
C LYS A 192 -7.21 -6.89 7.94
N GLU A 193 -6.04 -6.26 8.04
CA GLU A 193 -5.79 -4.91 7.51
C GLU A 193 -6.13 -4.83 6.02
N ARG A 194 -5.77 -5.85 5.23
CA ARG A 194 -6.13 -5.91 3.80
C ARG A 194 -7.64 -5.84 3.55
N VAL A 195 -8.46 -6.50 4.36
CA VAL A 195 -9.93 -6.44 4.21
C VAL A 195 -10.45 -5.04 4.51
N PHE A 196 -9.87 -4.36 5.49
CA PHE A 196 -10.19 -2.96 5.79
C PHE A 196 -9.74 -2.02 4.68
N ASP A 197 -8.58 -2.26 4.07
CA ASP A 197 -8.12 -1.50 2.91
C ASP A 197 -9.02 -1.70 1.68
N GLU A 198 -9.45 -2.93 1.40
CA GLU A 198 -10.41 -3.20 0.33
C GLU A 198 -11.72 -2.45 0.54
N GLN A 199 -12.23 -2.41 1.77
CA GLN A 199 -13.43 -1.64 2.10
C GLN A 199 -13.18 -0.13 1.95
N ARG A 200 -12.06 0.37 2.46
CA ARG A 200 -11.67 1.78 2.34
C ARG A 200 -11.55 2.22 0.89
N LEU A 201 -11.00 1.38 0.02
CA LEU A 201 -10.90 1.67 -1.42
C LEU A 201 -12.28 1.75 -2.07
N LYS A 202 -13.25 0.91 -1.67
CA LYS A 202 -14.64 1.02 -2.13
C LYS A 202 -15.29 2.31 -1.65
N ASP A 203 -15.17 2.64 -0.36
CA ASP A 203 -15.74 3.86 0.20
C ASP A 203 -15.17 5.12 -0.48
N VAL A 204 -13.85 5.15 -0.72
CA VAL A 204 -13.17 6.22 -1.46
C VAL A 204 -13.68 6.31 -2.90
N LYS A 205 -13.86 5.17 -3.57
CA LYS A 205 -14.38 5.12 -4.93
C LYS A 205 -15.81 5.67 -4.99
N GLU A 206 -16.70 5.20 -4.12
CA GLU A 206 -18.10 5.67 -4.05
C GLU A 206 -18.19 7.16 -3.75
N ALA A 207 -17.40 7.66 -2.79
CA ALA A 207 -17.32 9.09 -2.48
C ALA A 207 -16.79 9.92 -3.66
N SER A 208 -15.80 9.40 -4.38
CA SER A 208 -15.22 10.05 -5.56
C SER A 208 -16.21 10.08 -6.73
N ASP A 209 -16.90 8.97 -7.01
CA ASP A 209 -17.90 8.85 -8.07
C ASP A 209 -19.10 9.78 -7.81
N ALA A 210 -19.55 9.86 -6.55
CA ALA A 210 -20.60 10.78 -6.13
C ALA A 210 -20.18 12.26 -6.30
N ALA A 211 -18.94 12.59 -5.93
CA ALA A 211 -18.39 13.93 -6.11
C ALA A 211 -18.27 14.32 -7.58
N GLU A 212 -17.75 13.41 -8.42
CA GLU A 212 -17.62 13.61 -9.87
C GLU A 212 -18.96 13.85 -10.54
N LYS A 213 -20.00 13.07 -10.16
CA LYS A 213 -21.36 13.28 -10.65
C LYS A 213 -21.88 14.68 -10.29
N LYS A 214 -21.72 15.11 -9.04
CA LYS A 214 -22.16 16.46 -8.60
C LYS A 214 -21.40 17.58 -9.34
N LEU A 215 -20.08 17.41 -9.55
CA LEU A 215 -19.27 18.37 -10.30
C LEU A 215 -19.69 18.45 -11.76
N LYS A 216 -20.02 17.31 -12.37
CA LYS A 216 -20.54 17.26 -13.74
C LYS A 216 -21.88 17.97 -13.84
N ASP A 217 -22.82 17.68 -12.94
CA ASP A 217 -24.13 18.32 -12.89
C ASP A 217 -24.01 19.85 -12.71
N ALA A 218 -23.09 20.32 -11.86
CA ALA A 218 -22.82 21.75 -11.67
C ALA A 218 -22.24 22.42 -12.93
N ASN A 219 -21.29 21.76 -13.61
CA ASN A 219 -20.72 22.25 -14.86
C ASN A 219 -21.73 22.26 -16.01
N ASP A 220 -22.62 21.27 -16.08
CA ASP A 220 -23.65 21.20 -17.12
C ASP A 220 -24.70 22.30 -16.91
N ARG A 221 -25.09 22.61 -15.66
CA ARG A 221 -25.94 23.79 -15.33
C ARG A 221 -25.32 25.12 -15.76
N LEU A 222 -24.01 25.29 -15.57
CA LEU A 222 -23.28 26.47 -16.06
C LEU A 222 -23.36 26.59 -17.58
N LYS A 223 -23.11 25.49 -18.30
CA LYS A 223 -23.20 25.48 -19.77
C LYS A 223 -24.60 25.80 -20.25
N GLU A 224 -25.63 25.23 -19.63
CA GLU A 224 -27.04 25.51 -19.93
C GLU A 224 -27.39 26.99 -19.71
N ALA A 225 -27.00 27.57 -18.58
CA ALA A 225 -27.27 28.97 -18.26
C ALA A 225 -26.60 29.96 -19.24
N VAL A 226 -25.42 29.61 -19.77
CA VAL A 226 -24.74 30.38 -20.81
C VAL A 226 -25.41 30.19 -22.18
N ALA A 227 -25.79 28.96 -22.51
CA ALA A 227 -26.48 28.64 -23.78
C ALA A 227 -27.88 29.27 -23.87
N GLU A 228 -28.56 29.49 -22.74
CA GLU A 228 -29.84 30.19 -22.70
C GLU A 228 -29.71 31.65 -23.18
N ILE A 229 -28.63 32.32 -22.80
CA ILE A 229 -28.32 33.69 -23.27
C ILE A 229 -27.98 33.67 -24.76
N ASP A 230 -27.26 32.66 -25.24
CA ASP A 230 -26.91 32.52 -26.65
C ASP A 230 -28.14 32.28 -27.56
N LYS A 231 -29.20 31.65 -27.03
CA LYS A 231 -30.44 31.40 -27.79
C LYS A 231 -31.38 32.60 -27.89
N ARG A 232 -31.13 33.68 -27.15
CA ARG A 232 -31.95 34.90 -27.21
C ARG A 232 -31.78 35.62 -28.55
N THR A 233 -32.89 35.95 -29.20
CA THR A 233 -32.96 36.63 -30.51
C THR A 233 -33.32 38.11 -30.39
N ASP A 234 -33.58 38.58 -29.17
CA ASP A 234 -33.99 39.95 -28.82
C ASP A 234 -32.82 40.90 -28.53
N LEU A 235 -31.58 40.42 -28.54
CA LEU A 235 -30.37 41.15 -28.15
C LEU A 235 -29.40 41.29 -29.32
N ASP A 236 -28.68 42.42 -29.40
CA ASP A 236 -27.57 42.60 -30.34
C ASP A 236 -26.35 41.76 -29.93
N ASP A 237 -25.48 41.47 -30.91
CA ASP A 237 -24.34 40.56 -30.73
C ASP A 237 -23.30 41.05 -29.71
N GLU A 238 -23.14 42.36 -29.51
CA GLU A 238 -22.18 42.93 -28.57
C GLU A 238 -22.70 42.87 -27.13
N THR A 239 -23.96 43.25 -26.92
CA THR A 239 -24.67 43.11 -25.65
C THR A 239 -24.77 41.65 -25.22
N LYS A 240 -25.03 40.72 -26.17
CA LYS A 240 -25.06 39.29 -25.91
C LYS A 240 -23.71 38.78 -25.37
N ARG A 241 -22.59 39.21 -25.98
CA ARG A 241 -21.24 38.85 -25.52
C ARG A 241 -20.95 39.36 -24.11
N GLN A 242 -21.26 40.62 -23.82
CA GLN A 242 -21.05 41.21 -22.49
C GLN A 242 -21.89 40.50 -21.41
N MET A 243 -23.17 40.22 -21.70
CA MET A 243 -24.04 39.47 -20.79
C MET A 243 -23.55 38.03 -20.57
N MET A 244 -23.09 37.35 -21.62
CA MET A 244 -22.51 36.01 -21.50
C MET A 244 -21.26 36.01 -20.63
N ASP A 245 -20.36 36.99 -20.78
CA ASP A 245 -19.16 37.09 -19.96
C ASP A 245 -19.48 37.39 -18.49
N MET A 246 -20.42 38.30 -18.21
CA MET A 246 -20.91 38.55 -16.86
C MET A 246 -21.54 37.30 -16.25
N LYS A 247 -22.41 36.62 -16.99
CA LYS A 247 -23.09 35.40 -16.53
C LYS A 247 -22.09 34.27 -16.31
N ARG A 248 -21.13 34.08 -17.22
CA ARG A 248 -20.04 33.10 -17.07
C ARG A 248 -19.26 33.37 -15.79
N ARG A 249 -18.85 34.61 -15.52
CA ARG A 249 -18.12 34.94 -14.27
C ARG A 249 -18.96 34.65 -13.03
N ALA A 250 -20.21 35.08 -13.00
CA ALA A 250 -21.09 34.88 -11.84
C ALA A 250 -21.39 33.40 -11.57
N GLU A 251 -21.70 32.63 -12.62
CA GLU A 251 -21.97 31.19 -12.49
C GLU A 251 -20.66 30.39 -12.27
N GLN A 252 -19.52 30.82 -12.82
CA GLN A 252 -18.22 30.18 -12.53
C GLN A 252 -17.87 30.29 -11.05
N THR A 253 -18.06 31.47 -10.42
CA THR A 253 -17.86 31.62 -8.97
C THR A 253 -18.75 30.65 -8.19
N ARG A 254 -20.01 30.47 -8.61
CA ARG A 254 -20.92 29.50 -7.97
C ARG A 254 -20.47 28.06 -8.15
N VAL A 255 -20.02 27.69 -9.35
CA VAL A 255 -19.46 26.36 -9.63
C VAL A 255 -18.20 26.13 -8.79
N ASP A 256 -17.34 27.14 -8.63
CA ASP A 256 -16.13 27.04 -7.83
C ASP A 256 -16.45 26.86 -6.33
N GLU A 257 -17.44 27.59 -5.80
CA GLU A 257 -17.95 27.43 -4.44
C GLU A 257 -18.60 26.06 -4.20
N GLU A 258 -19.45 25.61 -5.13
CA GLU A 258 -20.07 24.29 -5.07
C GLU A 258 -19.01 23.18 -5.19
N SER A 259 -18.01 23.36 -6.05
CA SER A 259 -16.89 22.43 -6.22
C SER A 259 -16.09 22.27 -4.92
N LYS A 260 -15.79 23.38 -4.24
CA LYS A 260 -15.15 23.34 -2.91
C LYS A 260 -16.00 22.59 -1.89
N ARG A 261 -17.30 22.89 -1.81
CA ARG A 261 -18.22 22.18 -0.91
C ARG A 261 -18.27 20.68 -1.19
N ILE A 262 -18.31 20.29 -2.46
CA ILE A 262 -18.30 18.88 -2.89
C ILE A 262 -16.98 18.20 -2.49
N GLN A 263 -15.85 18.87 -2.70
CA GLN A 263 -14.54 18.37 -2.28
C GLN A 263 -14.44 18.21 -0.75
N ASP A 264 -14.96 19.16 0.03
CA ASP A 264 -15.02 19.07 1.49
C ASP A 264 -15.95 17.95 1.98
N GLU A 265 -17.08 17.73 1.31
CA GLU A 265 -17.98 16.60 1.57
C GLU A 265 -17.29 15.26 1.29
N LYS A 266 -16.61 15.14 0.15
CA LYS A 266 -15.81 13.97 -0.23
C LYS A 266 -14.72 13.71 0.81
N GLY A 267 -13.95 14.73 1.18
CA GLY A 267 -12.88 14.63 2.17
C GLY A 267 -13.39 14.12 3.51
N ARG A 268 -14.48 14.70 4.02
CA ARG A 268 -15.13 14.24 5.27
C ARG A 268 -15.66 12.80 5.20
N ALA A 269 -16.18 12.37 4.05
CA ALA A 269 -16.63 10.99 3.87
C ALA A 269 -15.44 10.01 3.94
N ILE A 270 -14.33 10.34 3.27
CA ILE A 270 -13.11 9.55 3.28
C ILE A 270 -12.49 9.49 4.69
N GLU A 271 -12.44 10.63 5.39
CA GLU A 271 -11.91 10.70 6.76
C GLU A 271 -12.73 9.86 7.75
N LYS A 272 -14.06 9.88 7.65
CA LYS A 272 -14.92 9.03 8.48
C LYS A 272 -14.64 7.54 8.24
N GLY A 273 -14.48 7.14 6.98
CA GLY A 273 -14.09 5.77 6.62
C GLY A 273 -12.73 5.38 7.20
N ARG A 274 -11.72 6.27 7.06
CA ARG A 274 -10.38 6.07 7.64
C ARG A 274 -10.43 5.95 9.17
N ALA A 275 -11.16 6.83 9.85
CA ALA A 275 -11.28 6.82 11.30
C ALA A 275 -11.94 5.53 11.82
N TRP A 276 -12.98 5.05 11.13
CA TRP A 276 -13.64 3.80 11.45
C TRP A 276 -12.68 2.60 11.28
N ALA A 277 -11.99 2.50 10.15
CA ALA A 277 -11.04 1.43 9.87
C ALA A 277 -9.90 1.39 10.90
N ASN A 278 -9.31 2.55 11.20
CA ASN A 278 -8.25 2.67 12.21
C ASN A 278 -8.73 2.23 13.60
N SER A 279 -9.97 2.55 13.95
CA SER A 279 -10.55 2.13 15.24
C SER A 279 -10.69 0.60 15.33
N GLU A 280 -11.03 -0.06 14.23
CA GLU A 280 -11.23 -1.51 14.18
C GLU A 280 -9.89 -2.25 14.19
N ILE A 281 -8.90 -1.76 13.45
CA ILE A 281 -7.52 -2.25 13.50
C ILE A 281 -6.97 -2.15 14.93
N LYS A 282 -7.19 -1.00 15.60
CA LYS A 282 -6.74 -0.79 16.97
C LYS A 282 -7.36 -1.78 17.95
N LYS A 283 -8.66 -2.11 17.83
CA LYS A 283 -9.29 -3.15 18.67
C LYS A 283 -8.62 -4.52 18.50
N ILE A 284 -8.24 -4.89 17.27
CA ILE A 284 -7.53 -6.14 17.00
C ILE A 284 -6.15 -6.11 17.65
N GLN A 285 -5.39 -5.02 17.46
CA GLN A 285 -4.07 -4.86 18.07
C GLN A 285 -4.13 -4.91 19.59
N ASP A 286 -5.09 -4.21 20.21
CA ASP A 286 -5.25 -4.18 21.66
C ASP A 286 -5.62 -5.57 22.21
N ARG A 287 -6.47 -6.33 21.52
CA ARG A 287 -6.76 -7.73 21.89
C ARG A 287 -5.50 -8.60 21.85
N ILE A 288 -4.67 -8.45 20.80
CA ILE A 288 -3.40 -9.19 20.68
C ILE A 288 -2.46 -8.79 21.83
N ARG A 289 -2.31 -7.49 22.11
CA ARG A 289 -1.49 -6.99 23.23
C ARG A 289 -1.93 -7.55 24.57
N TRP A 290 -3.24 -7.58 24.84
CA TRP A 290 -3.78 -8.17 26.07
C TRP A 290 -3.47 -9.67 26.17
N MET A 291 -3.66 -10.44 25.10
CA MET A 291 -3.33 -11.86 25.10
C MET A 291 -1.81 -12.08 25.30
N SER A 292 -0.96 -11.33 24.62
CA SER A 292 0.50 -11.42 24.76
C SER A 292 0.98 -11.07 26.17
N THR A 293 0.25 -10.25 26.91
CA THR A 293 0.60 -9.86 28.29
C THR A 293 0.05 -10.84 29.33
N LEU A 294 -1.17 -11.35 29.13
CA LEU A 294 -1.87 -12.20 30.10
C LEU A 294 -1.57 -13.69 29.95
N LEU A 295 -1.20 -14.17 28.76
CA LEU A 295 -0.94 -15.60 28.51
C LEU A 295 0.38 -16.12 29.12
N PRO A 296 1.52 -15.40 29.06
CA PRO A 296 2.80 -15.88 29.59
C PRO A 296 2.82 -16.30 31.07
N PRO A 297 2.13 -15.63 32.02
CA PRO A 297 2.11 -16.06 33.42
C PRO A 297 1.20 -17.27 33.70
N ILE A 298 0.35 -17.70 32.75
CA ILE A 298 -0.59 -18.81 32.99
C ILE A 298 0.13 -20.15 33.24
N PRO A 299 1.11 -20.59 32.41
CA PRO A 299 1.83 -21.84 32.66
C PRO A 299 2.49 -21.92 34.05
N PRO A 300 3.29 -20.93 34.52
CA PRO A 300 3.88 -21.02 35.85
C PRO A 300 2.84 -20.96 36.98
N LEU A 301 1.74 -20.21 36.83
CA LEU A 301 0.64 -20.20 37.80
C LEU A 301 -0.06 -21.56 37.90
N LEU A 302 -0.31 -22.23 36.77
CA LEU A 302 -0.91 -23.57 36.75
C LEU A 302 0.02 -24.60 37.42
N ILE A 303 1.32 -24.54 37.17
CA ILE A 303 2.31 -25.40 37.83
C ILE A 303 2.29 -25.15 39.35
N GLY A 304 2.30 -23.88 39.78
CA GLY A 304 2.22 -23.51 41.19
C GLY A 304 0.95 -24.05 41.87
N LEU A 305 -0.19 -23.96 41.17
CA LEU A 305 -1.48 -24.46 41.65
C LEU A 305 -1.49 -26.00 41.76
N VAL A 306 -0.95 -26.71 40.77
CA VAL A 306 -0.78 -28.17 40.82
C VAL A 306 0.10 -28.58 42.01
N VAL A 307 1.26 -27.94 42.19
CA VAL A 307 2.16 -28.21 43.31
C VAL A 307 1.48 -27.95 44.65
N PHE A 308 0.74 -26.86 44.78
CA PHE A 308 -0.02 -26.52 45.99
C PHE A 308 -1.05 -27.60 46.34
N PHE A 309 -1.86 -28.06 45.37
CA PHE A 309 -2.85 -29.11 45.61
C PHE A 309 -2.21 -30.48 45.92
N VAL A 310 -1.12 -30.84 45.22
CA VAL A 310 -0.37 -32.07 45.50
C VAL A 310 0.19 -32.05 46.93
N ARG A 311 0.74 -30.91 47.36
CA ARG A 311 1.28 -30.75 48.72
C ARG A 311 0.18 -30.83 49.77
N ALA A 312 -0.92 -30.09 49.58
CA ALA A 312 -2.05 -30.08 50.51
C ALA A 312 -2.74 -31.45 50.65
N ALA A 313 -2.74 -32.28 49.61
CA ALA A 313 -3.25 -33.65 49.66
C ALA A 313 -2.34 -34.58 50.48
N ARG A 314 -1.02 -34.46 50.35
CA ARG A 314 -0.05 -35.24 51.15
C ARG A 314 -0.12 -34.89 52.64
N GLU A 315 -0.26 -33.61 52.97
CA GLU A 315 -0.38 -33.14 54.36
C GLU A 315 -1.66 -33.67 55.04
N ARG A 316 -2.78 -33.77 54.31
CA ARG A 316 -4.01 -34.42 54.80
C ARG A 316 -3.91 -35.94 54.95
N GLY A 317 -3.04 -36.59 54.17
CA GLY A 317 -2.75 -38.02 54.31
C GLY A 317 -1.99 -38.36 55.59
N MET A 318 -1.10 -37.48 56.06
CA MET A 318 -0.32 -37.70 57.29
C MET A 318 -1.14 -37.52 58.58
N ALA A 319 -2.16 -36.65 58.58
CA ALA A 319 -3.02 -36.41 59.74
C ALA A 319 -3.95 -37.59 60.13
N ARG A 320 -4.00 -38.66 59.32
CA ARG A 320 -4.79 -39.87 59.59
C ARG A 320 -3.97 -41.04 60.14
N GLY A 321 -2.64 -40.91 60.23
CA GLY A 321 -1.72 -41.96 60.67
C GLY A 321 -1.56 -42.12 62.19
N ASP A 322 -1.81 -41.07 62.99
CA ASP A 322 -1.43 -41.05 64.43
C ASP A 322 -2.61 -41.31 65.39
N ARG A 323 -3.42 -42.35 65.14
CA ARG A 323 -4.44 -42.80 66.11
C ARG A 323 -4.43 -44.30 66.38
N TRP A 324 -3.27 -44.90 66.66
CA TRP A 324 -3.10 -46.22 67.30
C TRP A 324 -1.68 -46.20 67.92
N VAL A 325 -1.36 -46.46 69.19
CA VAL A 325 -1.97 -47.20 70.32
C VAL A 325 -1.42 -46.61 71.63
N GLY A 326 -2.25 -46.49 72.65
CA GLY A 326 -1.82 -46.20 74.02
C GLY A 326 -2.76 -46.82 75.05
N GLY A 327 -3.01 -48.14 74.93
CA GLY A 327 -3.66 -48.92 75.97
C GLY A 327 -2.61 -49.48 76.93
N LYS A 328 -2.74 -49.14 78.22
CA LYS A 328 -2.14 -49.89 79.33
C LYS A 328 -3.03 -51.08 79.66
#